data_AF-A0A0D6AQN1-F1
#
_entry.id   AF-A0A0D6AQN1-F1
#
_cell.length_a   1.000
_cell.length_b   1.000
_cell.length_c   1.000
_cell.angle_alpha   90.00
_cell.angle_beta   90.00
_cell.angle_gamma   90.00
#
_symmetry.space_group_name_H-M   'P 1'
#
loop_
_entity.id
_entity.type
_entity.pdbx_description
1 polymer ?
#
loop_
_entity_poly.entity_id
_entity_poly.type
_entity_poly.pdbx_seq_one_letter_code
_entity_poly.pdbx_strand_id
1 'polypeptide(L)' 'MLATRKDWIKYLEIKSFYLLREGGNHSIYTNNNKIIPVRRHKIFDRITVNQICK' A
#
# COMPACT_ATOMS: atom_id res chain seq x y z
N MET A 1 -6.12 -14.98 5.18
CA MET A 1 -5.19 -14.88 4.04
C MET A 1 -4.29 -13.68 4.27
N LEU A 2 -3.02 -13.94 4.61
CA LEU A 2 -2.00 -12.91 4.81
C LEU A 2 -1.61 -12.39 3.41
N ALA A 3 -1.77 -11.09 3.17
CA ALA A 3 -1.36 -10.49 1.90
C ALA A 3 0.11 -10.09 2.00
N THR A 4 0.95 -10.58 1.09
CA THR A 4 2.36 -10.17 1.07
C THR A 4 2.49 -8.76 0.48
N ARG A 5 3.61 -8.08 0.73
CA ARG A 5 3.89 -6.76 0.12
C ARG A 5 3.74 -6.77 -1.40
N LYS A 6 4.06 -7.90 -2.06
CA LYS A 6 3.93 -8.05 -3.52
C LYS A 6 2.47 -7.99 -3.98
N ASP A 7 1.56 -8.64 -3.25
CA ASP A 7 0.12 -8.60 -3.56
C ASP A 7 -0.41 -7.17 -3.43
N TRP A 8 0.11 -6.44 -2.45
CA TRP A 8 -0.20 -5.03 -2.22
C TRP A 8 0.26 -4.11 -3.32
N ILE A 9 1.51 -4.26 -3.77
CA ILE A 9 2.05 -3.47 -4.87
C ILE A 9 1.22 -3.72 -6.13
N LYS A 10 0.91 -4.99 -6.45
CA LYS A 10 0.03 -5.33 -7.58
C LYS A 10 -1.35 -4.69 -7.45
N TYR A 11 -1.96 -4.71 -6.27
CA TYR A 11 -3.27 -4.09 -6.06
C TYR A 11 -3.23 -2.57 -6.27
N LEU A 12 -2.18 -1.91 -5.77
CA LEU A 12 -1.97 -0.48 -5.95
C LEU A 12 -1.75 -0.14 -7.42
N GLU A 13 -0.95 -0.93 -8.14
CA GLU A 13 -0.74 -0.78 -9.59
C GLU A 13 -2.07 -0.92 -10.36
N ILE A 14 -2.89 -1.93 -10.05
CA ILE A 14 -4.23 -2.13 -10.65
C ILE A 14 -5.15 -0.93 -10.38
N LYS A 15 -5.01 -0.28 -9.22
CA LYS A 15 -5.79 0.90 -8.83
C LYS A 15 -5.18 2.22 -9.31
N SER A 16 -4.19 2.17 -10.21
CA SER A 16 -3.47 3.33 -10.75
C SER A 16 -2.79 4.20 -9.68
N PHE A 17 -2.38 3.58 -8.57
CA PHE A 17 -1.51 4.22 -7.58
C PHE A 17 -0.06 4.12 -8.04
N TYR A 18 0.67 5.21 -7.88
CA TYR A 18 2.10 5.29 -8.14
C TYR A 18 2.86 5.68 -6.86
N LEU A 19 4.14 5.36 -6.82
CA LEU A 19 5.00 5.71 -5.70
C LEU A 19 5.26 7.22 -5.72
N LEU A 20 4.76 7.94 -4.71
CA LEU A 20 4.98 9.37 -4.56
C LEU A 20 6.33 9.65 -3.92
N ARG A 21 6.60 8.99 -2.79
CA ARG A 21 7.83 9.14 -2.01
C ARG A 21 8.15 7.86 -1.27
N GLU A 22 9.43 7.55 -1.13
CA GLU A 22 9.90 6.52 -0.23
C GLU A 22 10.65 7.18 0.94
N GLY A 23 10.19 6.92 2.17
CA GLY A 23 10.78 7.45 3.38
C GLY A 23 11.06 6.32 4.37
N GLY A 24 12.34 5.94 4.53
CA GLY A 24 12.84 4.98 5.51
C GLY A 24 11.94 3.74 5.72
N ASN A 25 11.07 3.82 6.73
CA ASN A 25 10.21 2.72 7.18
C ASN A 25 8.89 2.55 6.38
N HIS A 26 8.56 3.43 5.44
CA HIS A 26 7.35 3.30 4.62
C HIS A 26 7.49 3.89 3.21
N SER A 27 6.75 3.32 2.25
CA SER A 27 6.61 3.81 0.89
C SER A 27 5.23 4.49 0.77
N ILE A 28 5.17 5.72 0.27
CA ILE A 28 3.92 6.47 0.11
C ILE A 28 3.45 6.32 -1.33
N TYR A 29 2.26 5.75 -1.51
CA TYR A 29 1.60 5.62 -2.81
C TYR A 29 0.47 6.64 -2.95
N THR A 30 0.28 7.19 -4.14
CA THR A 30 -0.85 8.08 -4.42
C THR A 30 -1.41 7.86 -5.81
N ASN A 31 -2.68 8.19 -6.02
CA ASN A 31 -3.32 8.24 -7.33
C ASN A 31 -3.90 9.65 -7.62
N ASN A 32 -3.29 10.69 -7.06
CA ASN A 32 -3.74 12.09 -7.02
C ASN A 32 -4.99 12.35 -6.16
N ASN A 33 -5.89 11.37 -6.03
CA ASN A 33 -7.11 11.50 -5.21
C ASN A 33 -6.91 11.03 -3.76
N LYS A 34 -6.09 10.00 -3.54
CA LYS A 34 -5.82 9.40 -2.24
C LYS A 34 -4.33 9.19 -2.05
N ILE A 35 -3.87 9.32 -0.81
CA ILE A 35 -2.49 9.07 -0.40
C ILE A 35 -2.51 7.92 0.61
N ILE A 36 -1.72 6.87 0.33
CA ILE A 36 -1.67 5.64 1.11
C ILE A 36 -0.22 5.39 1.55
N PRO A 37 0.09 5.49 2.85
CA PRO A 37 1.37 5.06 3.37
C PRO A 37 1.42 3.53 3.52
N VAL A 38 2.32 2.88 2.79
CA VAL A 38 2.58 1.43 2.82
C VAL A 38 3.84 1.17 3.64
N ARG A 39 3.66 0.76 4.90
CA ARG A 39 4.78 0.45 5.80
C ARG A 39 5.63 -0.71 5.29
N ARG A 40 6.93 -0.71 5.57
CA ARG A 40 7.88 -1.76 5.12
C ARG A 40 7.88 -2.98 6.06
N HIS A 41 6.70 -3.49 6.42
CA HIS A 41 6.60 -4.73 7.18
C HIS A 41 6.57 -5.93 6.23
N LYS A 42 7.21 -7.06 6.63
CA LYS A 42 7.22 -8.31 5.85
C LYS A 42 5.82 -8.93 5.70
N ILE A 43 4.90 -8.61 6.62
CA ILE A 43 3.55 -9.15 6.71
C ILE A 43 2.60 -7.97 6.92
N PHE A 44 1.62 -7.81 6.03
CA PHE A 44 0.54 -6.85 6.22
C PHE A 44 -0.66 -7.57 6.83
N ASP A 45 -1.04 -7.15 8.03
CA ASP A 45 -2.30 -7.57 8.62
C ASP A 45 -3.49 -7.10 7.77
N ARG A 46 -4.47 -7.99 7.62
CA ARG A 46 -5.72 -7.78 6.88
C ARG A 46 -6.46 -6.49 7.27
N ILE A 47 -6.24 -6.00 8.49
CA ILE A 47 -6.87 -4.81 9.06
C ILE A 47 -6.43 -3.55 8.31
N THR A 48 -5.12 -3.41 8.05
CA THR A 48 -4.56 -2.29 7.28
C THR A 48 -5.14 -2.26 5.87
N VAL A 49 -5.39 -3.44 5.30
CA VAL A 49 -5.97 -3.58 3.97
C VAL A 49 -7.38 -3.05 3.90
N ASN A 50 -8.22 -3.49 4.82
CA ASN A 50 -9.62 -3.11 4.84
C ASN A 50 -9.83 -1.64 5.21
N GLN A 51 -8.95 -1.06 6.04
CA GLN A 51 -9.04 0.38 6.39
C GLN A 51 -8.74 1.31 5.21
N ILE A 52 -7.96 0.86 4.23
CA ILE A 52 -7.64 1.64 3.02
C ILE A 52 -8.67 1.39 1.90
N CYS A 53 -9.32 0.22 1.90
CA CYS A 53 -10.25 -0.21 0.87
C CYS A 53 -11.71 0.29 1.08
N LYS A 54 -12.03 0.89 2.22
CA LYS A 54 -13.31 1.54 2.49
C LYS A 54 -13.28 3.03 2.10
#